data_AF-X6P6V0-F1
#
_entry.id   AF-X6P6V0-F1
#
_cell.length_a   1.000
_cell.length_b   1.000
_cell.length_c   1.000
_cell.angle_alpha   90.00
_cell.angle_beta   90.00
_cell.angle_gamma   90.00
#
_symmetry.space_group_name_H-M   'P 1'
#
loop_
_entity.id
_entity.type
_entity.pdbx_description
1 polymer ?
#
loop_
_entity_poly.entity_id
_entity_poly.type
_entity_poly.pdbx_seq_one_letter_code
_entity_poly.pdbx_strand_id
1 'polypeptide(L)'
;MYVTNCVAFLTEHTIFFLTFNNFFFQKDLKIAKYLESVQTPGLAGQYYKRCGKYVQALELLMKAGGQYIEDAIHVIKLAQDVPKRESMITMVQQYLSETNSNPSNDQPNHQRYAFELCLAIGEFEEACKMAISASQQEARTGSYKQAHRILFMYHQSLQDYISQKTQRSNNKEFQNEEKSISVLSKNDEKGKTEHKIPAELKKLLLLYHSYLLVKKFISVHNNHKKAACLLLRVAQNISKFPAHVVPILTSVVVECQRAQMVHSAYEYAQVLMTKEYREMIHPSYQKTIETIIRFVSICKKQQKFQQYKSKRCFVVEIHRLGTKKKAKNIHHVLIAIMMSRCIGWIVYRVRVKSHIVLSQESI
;
A
#
# COMPACT_ATOMS: atom_id res chain seq x y z
N MET A 1 -53.57 -21.77 -10.55
CA MET A 1 -54.18 -20.77 -9.65
C MET A 1 -53.22 -20.19 -8.61
N TYR A 2 -52.15 -20.87 -8.17
CA TYR A 2 -51.23 -20.31 -7.16
C TYR A 2 -50.22 -19.28 -7.71
N VAL A 3 -49.79 -19.40 -8.97
CA VAL A 3 -48.78 -18.48 -9.57
C VAL A 3 -49.35 -17.09 -9.84
N THR A 4 -50.63 -16.97 -10.22
CA THR A 4 -51.29 -15.69 -10.50
C THR A 4 -51.49 -14.83 -9.25
N ASN A 5 -51.73 -15.45 -8.09
CA ASN A 5 -51.90 -14.73 -6.83
C ASN A 5 -50.57 -14.20 -6.25
N CYS A 6 -49.44 -14.90 -6.47
CA CYS A 6 -48.13 -14.39 -6.06
C CYS A 6 -47.68 -13.17 -6.88
N VAL A 7 -47.94 -13.15 -8.19
CA VAL A 7 -47.62 -11.99 -9.05
C VAL A 7 -48.47 -10.79 -8.65
N ALA A 8 -49.77 -10.98 -8.39
CA ALA A 8 -50.65 -9.91 -7.90
C ALA A 8 -50.16 -9.32 -6.55
N PHE A 9 -49.75 -10.17 -5.60
CA PHE A 9 -49.23 -9.73 -4.30
C PHE A 9 -47.90 -8.95 -4.42
N LEU A 10 -47.00 -9.38 -5.30
CA LEU A 10 -45.75 -8.65 -5.58
C LEU A 10 -46.01 -7.32 -6.30
N THR A 11 -47.00 -7.26 -7.21
CA THR A 11 -47.40 -6.00 -7.86
C THR A 11 -48.05 -5.02 -6.89
N GLU A 12 -48.90 -5.48 -5.97
CA GLU A 12 -49.48 -4.61 -4.95
C GLU A 12 -48.43 -4.10 -3.96
N HIS A 13 -47.48 -4.95 -3.55
CA HIS A 13 -46.41 -4.55 -2.65
C HIS A 13 -45.42 -3.56 -3.29
N THR A 14 -45.15 -3.70 -4.60
CA THR A 14 -44.34 -2.73 -5.35
C THR A 14 -45.09 -1.42 -5.60
N ILE A 15 -46.41 -1.46 -5.88
CA ILE A 15 -47.25 -0.25 -5.98
C ILE A 15 -47.35 0.46 -4.63
N PHE A 16 -47.54 -0.27 -3.52
CA PHE A 16 -47.52 0.29 -2.18
C PHE A 16 -46.16 0.90 -1.85
N PHE A 17 -45.05 0.24 -2.18
CA PHE A 17 -43.71 0.77 -1.96
C PHE A 17 -43.44 2.03 -2.82
N LEU A 18 -43.91 2.05 -4.07
CA LEU A 18 -43.78 3.22 -4.96
C LEU A 18 -44.65 4.39 -4.50
N THR A 19 -45.89 4.15 -4.10
CA THR A 19 -46.81 5.18 -3.58
C THR A 19 -46.35 5.72 -2.23
N PHE A 20 -45.86 4.86 -1.33
CA PHE A 20 -45.30 5.23 -0.04
C PHE A 20 -44.03 6.08 -0.20
N ASN A 21 -43.13 5.71 -1.12
CA ASN A 21 -41.95 6.53 -1.43
C ASN A 21 -42.34 7.88 -2.05
N ASN A 22 -43.33 7.91 -2.95
CA ASN A 22 -43.82 9.16 -3.54
C ASN A 22 -44.38 10.12 -2.49
N PHE A 23 -45.14 9.61 -1.51
CA PHE A 23 -45.65 10.41 -0.41
C PHE A 23 -44.53 11.03 0.46
N PHE A 24 -43.46 10.27 0.72
CA PHE A 24 -42.32 10.77 1.47
C PHE A 24 -41.58 11.88 0.70
N PHE A 25 -41.34 11.68 -0.60
CA PHE A 25 -40.72 12.71 -1.46
C PHE A 25 -41.53 14.01 -1.53
N GLN A 26 -42.86 13.92 -1.56
CA GLN A 26 -43.71 15.12 -1.56
C GLN A 26 -43.66 15.90 -0.25
N LYS A 27 -43.54 15.21 0.89
CA LYS A 27 -43.35 15.86 2.20
C LYS A 27 -42.00 16.56 2.27
N ASP A 28 -40.94 15.84 1.92
CA ASP A 28 -39.58 16.39 1.92
C ASP A 28 -39.46 17.61 0.99
N LEU A 29 -40.16 17.61 -0.14
CA LEU A 29 -40.16 18.74 -1.07
C LEU A 29 -40.81 20.00 -0.45
N LYS A 30 -41.90 19.83 0.30
CA LYS A 30 -42.57 20.95 0.98
C LYS A 30 -41.67 21.54 2.08
N ILE A 31 -41.00 20.66 2.83
CA ILE A 31 -40.04 21.05 3.86
C ILE A 31 -38.85 21.79 3.23
N ALA A 32 -38.30 21.28 2.13
CA ALA A 32 -37.19 21.90 1.43
C ALA A 32 -37.50 23.33 0.95
N LYS A 33 -38.67 23.54 0.34
CA LYS A 33 -39.14 24.87 -0.08
C LYS A 33 -39.34 25.83 1.10
N TYR A 34 -39.84 25.32 2.22
CA TYR A 34 -39.94 26.11 3.44
C TYR A 34 -38.55 26.54 3.94
N LEU A 35 -37.57 25.63 3.97
CA LEU A 35 -36.21 25.93 4.43
C LEU A 35 -35.47 26.91 3.50
N GLU A 36 -35.77 26.90 2.20
CA GLU A 36 -35.30 27.94 1.27
C GLU A 36 -35.84 29.32 1.66
N SER A 37 -37.13 29.42 2.02
CA SER A 37 -37.72 30.68 2.48
C SER A 37 -37.12 31.18 3.79
N VAL A 38 -36.67 30.27 4.65
CA VAL A 38 -36.01 30.55 5.93
C VAL A 38 -34.50 30.83 5.75
N GLN A 39 -33.98 30.81 4.52
CA GLN A 39 -32.56 31.04 4.19
C GLN A 39 -31.59 30.09 4.91
N THR A 40 -31.97 28.82 5.07
CA THR A 40 -31.09 27.77 5.61
C THR A 40 -30.69 26.78 4.51
N PRO A 41 -29.74 27.15 3.62
CA PRO A 41 -29.51 26.43 2.37
C PRO A 41 -28.92 25.02 2.57
N GLY A 42 -28.11 24.79 3.63
CA GLY A 42 -27.46 23.49 3.86
C GLY A 42 -28.47 22.37 4.16
N LEU A 43 -29.38 22.62 5.11
CA LEU A 43 -30.46 21.70 5.45
C LEU A 43 -31.43 21.52 4.28
N ALA A 44 -31.80 22.62 3.60
CA ALA A 44 -32.63 22.55 2.40
C ALA A 44 -32.01 21.62 1.33
N GLY A 45 -30.71 21.73 1.09
CA GLY A 45 -29.96 20.87 0.18
C GLY A 45 -30.00 19.39 0.55
N GLN A 46 -29.93 19.04 1.85
CA GLN A 46 -30.07 17.65 2.31
C GLN A 46 -31.46 17.08 2.04
N TYR A 47 -32.53 17.86 2.19
CA TYR A 47 -33.89 17.42 1.84
C TYR A 47 -34.07 17.31 0.32
N TYR A 48 -33.52 18.24 -0.48
CA TYR A 48 -33.55 18.13 -1.94
C TYR A 48 -32.78 16.91 -2.47
N LYS A 49 -31.67 16.53 -1.81
CA LYS A 49 -30.96 15.27 -2.06
C LYS A 49 -31.90 14.07 -1.91
N ARG A 50 -32.69 14.03 -0.82
CA ARG A 50 -33.67 12.96 -0.58
C ARG A 50 -34.79 12.96 -1.62
N CYS A 51 -35.21 14.14 -2.09
CA CYS A 51 -36.23 14.27 -3.12
C CYS A 51 -35.80 13.86 -4.55
N GLY A 52 -34.52 13.53 -4.76
CA GLY A 52 -33.97 13.24 -6.10
C GLY A 52 -33.74 14.48 -6.97
N LYS A 53 -33.81 15.70 -6.41
CA LYS A 53 -33.53 16.95 -7.12
C LYS A 53 -32.08 17.36 -6.94
N TYR A 54 -31.18 16.61 -7.57
CA TYR A 54 -29.74 16.69 -7.32
C TYR A 54 -29.09 18.02 -7.69
N VAL A 55 -29.47 18.65 -8.81
CA VAL A 55 -28.88 19.93 -9.25
C VAL A 55 -29.17 21.05 -8.25
N GLN A 56 -30.44 21.20 -7.86
CA GLN A 56 -30.86 22.21 -6.87
C GLN A 56 -30.25 21.92 -5.49
N ALA A 57 -30.20 20.64 -5.10
CA ALA A 57 -29.53 20.24 -3.87
C ALA A 57 -28.07 20.68 -3.84
N LEU A 58 -27.34 20.45 -4.93
CA LEU A 58 -25.92 20.78 -5.03
C LEU A 58 -25.67 22.28 -4.91
N GLU A 59 -26.42 23.09 -5.67
CA GLU A 59 -26.30 24.56 -5.63
C GLU A 59 -26.52 25.12 -4.22
N LEU A 60 -27.50 24.57 -3.48
CA LEU A 60 -27.79 24.98 -2.10
C LEU A 60 -26.71 24.51 -1.11
N LEU A 61 -26.22 23.27 -1.25
CA LEU A 61 -25.15 22.74 -0.41
C LEU A 61 -23.85 23.55 -0.59
N MET A 62 -23.55 23.98 -1.81
CA MET A 62 -22.37 24.79 -2.10
C MET A 62 -22.49 26.21 -1.53
N LYS A 63 -23.69 26.80 -1.56
CA LYS A 63 -23.96 28.09 -0.88
C LYS A 63 -23.82 28.00 0.63
N ALA A 64 -24.09 26.84 1.23
CA ALA A 64 -23.98 26.62 2.67
C ALA A 64 -22.53 26.47 3.17
N GLY A 65 -21.57 26.27 2.27
CA GLY A 65 -20.14 26.24 2.59
C GLY A 65 -19.61 24.90 3.09
N GLY A 66 -18.42 24.95 3.70
CA GLY A 66 -17.51 23.81 3.84
C GLY A 66 -17.98 22.59 4.65
N GLN A 67 -19.02 22.73 5.47
CA GLN A 67 -19.57 21.62 6.28
C GLN A 67 -20.38 20.62 5.43
N TYR A 68 -20.89 21.05 4.27
CA TYR A 68 -21.80 20.28 3.43
C TYR A 68 -21.13 19.69 2.18
N ILE A 69 -19.80 19.76 2.07
CA ILE A 69 -19.04 19.24 0.90
C ILE A 69 -19.19 17.72 0.78
N GLU A 70 -19.13 16.98 1.89
CA GLU A 70 -19.30 15.51 1.87
C GLU A 70 -20.70 15.13 1.33
N ASP A 71 -21.74 15.87 1.74
CA ASP A 71 -23.10 15.70 1.23
C ASP A 71 -23.21 16.01 -0.28
N ALA A 72 -22.49 17.03 -0.75
CA ALA A 72 -22.42 17.38 -2.18
C ALA A 72 -21.75 16.26 -3.01
N ILE A 73 -20.66 15.66 -2.52
CA ILE A 73 -20.02 14.51 -3.17
C ILE A 73 -20.98 13.30 -3.17
N HIS A 74 -21.70 13.09 -2.08
CA HIS A 74 -22.71 12.03 -2.01
C HIS A 74 -23.83 12.24 -3.02
N VAL A 75 -24.26 13.47 -3.28
CA VAL A 75 -25.21 13.79 -4.35
C VAL A 75 -24.71 13.33 -5.71
N ILE A 76 -23.43 13.57 -6.05
CA ILE A 76 -22.81 13.10 -7.30
C ILE A 76 -22.80 11.57 -7.37
N LYS A 77 -22.50 10.90 -6.24
CA LYS A 77 -22.51 9.43 -6.15
C LYS A 77 -23.89 8.83 -6.41
N LEU A 78 -24.96 9.51 -5.95
CA LEU A 78 -26.36 9.09 -6.19
C LEU A 78 -26.82 9.40 -7.61
N ALA A 79 -26.39 10.52 -8.19
CA ALA A 79 -26.87 11.02 -9.47
C ALA A 79 -26.19 10.37 -10.69
N GLN A 80 -26.03 9.04 -10.71
CA GLN A 80 -25.36 8.31 -11.79
C GLN A 80 -26.09 8.44 -13.13
N ASP A 81 -27.43 8.43 -13.11
CA ASP A 81 -28.28 8.36 -14.31
C ASP A 81 -28.76 9.74 -14.81
N VAL A 82 -28.24 10.84 -14.25
CA VAL A 82 -28.74 12.20 -14.53
C VAL A 82 -27.95 12.85 -15.66
N PRO A 83 -28.60 13.42 -16.70
CA PRO A 83 -27.90 14.00 -17.87
C PRO A 83 -27.05 15.23 -17.54
N LYS A 84 -27.28 15.90 -16.41
CA LYS A 84 -26.50 17.07 -15.94
C LYS A 84 -25.34 16.71 -14.99
N ARG A 85 -24.96 15.43 -14.91
CA ARG A 85 -23.93 14.94 -13.99
C ARG A 85 -22.56 15.61 -14.19
N GLU A 86 -22.12 15.78 -15.42
CA GLU A 86 -20.82 16.40 -15.72
C GLU A 86 -20.75 17.84 -15.22
N SER A 87 -21.82 18.62 -15.42
CA SER A 87 -21.91 19.99 -14.90
C SER A 87 -21.82 20.04 -13.37
N MET A 88 -22.44 19.08 -12.68
CA MET A 88 -22.33 18.96 -11.21
C MET A 88 -20.90 18.64 -10.76
N ILE A 89 -20.21 17.76 -11.48
CA ILE A 89 -18.80 17.42 -11.20
C ILE A 89 -17.93 18.65 -11.38
N THR A 90 -18.06 19.37 -12.50
CA THR A 90 -17.30 20.60 -12.77
C THR A 90 -17.56 21.65 -11.71
N MET A 91 -18.81 21.81 -11.25
CA MET A 91 -19.16 22.76 -10.19
C MET A 91 -18.43 22.44 -8.88
N VAL A 92 -18.42 21.17 -8.45
CA VAL A 92 -17.71 20.75 -7.23
C VAL A 92 -16.19 20.86 -7.39
N GLN A 93 -15.64 20.49 -8.55
CA GLN A 93 -14.20 20.63 -8.84
C GLN A 93 -13.75 22.10 -8.79
N GLN A 94 -14.53 23.00 -9.40
CA GLN A 94 -14.27 24.44 -9.38
C GLN A 94 -14.26 24.96 -7.94
N TYR A 95 -15.27 24.62 -7.14
CA TYR A 95 -15.32 25.03 -5.73
C TYR A 95 -14.14 24.51 -4.92
N LEU A 96 -13.77 23.23 -5.07
CA LEU A 96 -12.58 22.67 -4.41
C LEU A 96 -11.28 23.34 -4.87
N SER A 97 -11.24 23.90 -6.09
CA SER A 97 -10.08 24.63 -6.60
C SER A 97 -9.99 26.06 -6.06
N GLU A 98 -11.11 26.77 -6.01
CA GLU A 98 -11.21 28.16 -5.54
C GLU A 98 -10.91 28.28 -4.04
N THR A 99 -11.32 27.29 -3.24
CA THR A 99 -11.01 27.25 -1.81
C THR A 99 -9.52 27.09 -1.51
N ASN A 100 -8.70 26.63 -2.46
CA ASN A 100 -7.24 26.51 -2.26
C ASN A 100 -6.51 27.86 -2.24
N SER A 101 -7.14 28.94 -2.73
CA SER A 101 -6.54 30.27 -2.74
C SER A 101 -6.68 31.02 -1.41
N ASN A 102 -7.58 30.58 -0.52
CA ASN A 102 -7.87 31.23 0.76
C ASN A 102 -7.56 30.28 1.95
N PRO A 103 -6.33 30.27 2.48
CA PRO A 103 -5.89 29.35 3.53
C PRO A 103 -6.40 29.71 4.94
N SER A 104 -7.30 30.70 5.06
CA SER A 104 -7.77 31.27 6.32
C SER A 104 -8.92 30.51 6.99
N ASN A 105 -9.49 29.50 6.32
CA ASN A 105 -10.47 28.61 6.93
C ASN A 105 -9.82 27.25 7.23
N ASP A 106 -9.84 26.85 8.49
CA ASP A 106 -9.39 25.56 9.03
C ASP A 106 -10.09 24.36 8.33
N GLN A 107 -9.68 24.01 7.11
CA GLN A 107 -10.14 22.81 6.42
C GLN A 107 -8.97 21.85 6.17
N PRO A 108 -8.64 20.98 7.14
CA PRO A 108 -7.61 19.95 6.99
C PRO A 108 -7.97 18.79 6.05
N ASN A 109 -9.08 18.85 5.30
CA ASN A 109 -9.65 17.70 4.58
C ASN A 109 -9.81 17.86 3.05
N HIS A 110 -9.28 18.92 2.43
CA HIS A 110 -9.45 19.14 0.97
C HIS A 110 -8.97 17.96 0.11
N GLN A 111 -7.82 17.38 0.44
CA GLN A 111 -7.28 16.20 -0.27
C GLN A 111 -8.19 14.97 -0.13
N ARG A 112 -8.89 14.85 1.00
CA ARG A 112 -9.87 13.77 1.23
C ARG A 112 -11.11 13.97 0.37
N TYR A 113 -11.63 15.19 0.26
CA TYR A 113 -12.78 15.48 -0.59
C TYR A 113 -12.48 15.26 -2.07
N ALA A 114 -11.30 15.68 -2.54
CA ALA A 114 -10.86 15.41 -3.91
C ALA A 114 -10.84 13.89 -4.19
N PHE A 115 -10.28 13.10 -3.26
CA PHE A 115 -10.27 11.64 -3.35
C PHE A 115 -11.67 11.02 -3.39
N GLU A 116 -12.56 11.44 -2.49
CA GLU A 116 -13.94 10.95 -2.46
C GLU A 116 -14.72 11.33 -3.73
N LEU A 117 -14.45 12.51 -4.30
CA LEU A 117 -15.01 12.92 -5.57
C LEU A 117 -14.55 12.03 -6.74
N CYS A 118 -13.25 11.74 -6.88
CA CYS A 118 -12.75 10.82 -7.92
C CYS A 118 -13.40 9.44 -7.82
N LEU A 119 -13.61 8.93 -6.60
CA LEU A 119 -14.36 7.69 -6.38
C LEU A 119 -15.83 7.79 -6.80
N ALA A 120 -16.49 8.92 -6.55
CA ALA A 120 -17.87 9.17 -6.95
C ALA A 120 -18.02 9.31 -8.48
N ILE A 121 -17.01 9.87 -9.16
CA ILE A 121 -16.94 9.98 -10.62
C ILE A 121 -16.80 8.58 -11.24
N GLY A 122 -15.96 7.73 -10.64
CA GLY A 122 -15.65 6.37 -11.11
C GLY A 122 -14.24 6.22 -11.69
N GLU A 123 -13.41 7.26 -11.58
CA GLU A 123 -12.02 7.30 -12.03
C GLU A 123 -11.11 6.62 -10.98
N PHE A 124 -11.10 5.29 -11.00
CA PHE A 124 -10.35 4.49 -10.01
C PHE A 124 -8.83 4.68 -10.11
N GLU A 125 -8.30 4.80 -11.33
CA GLU A 125 -6.87 4.98 -11.55
C GLU A 125 -6.36 6.31 -10.99
N GLU A 126 -7.13 7.38 -11.18
CA GLU A 126 -6.80 8.69 -10.63
C GLU A 126 -6.87 8.69 -9.12
N ALA A 127 -7.91 8.08 -8.53
CA ALA A 127 -8.02 7.92 -7.09
C ALA A 127 -6.79 7.19 -6.50
N CYS A 128 -6.29 6.15 -7.16
CA CYS A 128 -5.06 5.46 -6.74
C CYS A 128 -3.82 6.37 -6.81
N LYS A 129 -3.65 7.12 -7.91
CA LYS A 129 -2.53 8.06 -8.07
C LYS A 129 -2.58 9.15 -7.01
N MET A 130 -3.76 9.70 -6.73
CA MET A 130 -3.95 10.68 -5.68
C MET A 130 -3.62 10.11 -4.30
N ALA A 131 -4.05 8.88 -3.99
CA ALA A 131 -3.72 8.24 -2.72
C ALA A 131 -2.20 8.07 -2.51
N ILE A 132 -1.49 7.69 -3.58
CA ILE A 132 -0.03 7.59 -3.56
C ILE A 132 0.60 8.97 -3.36
N SER A 133 0.19 9.97 -4.17
CA SER A 133 0.71 11.34 -4.13
C SER A 133 0.52 11.99 -2.76
N ALA A 134 -0.72 11.92 -2.24
CA ALA A 134 -1.13 12.33 -0.89
C ALA A 134 -0.20 11.80 0.20
N SER A 135 0.00 10.48 0.21
CA SER A 135 0.86 9.85 1.22
C SER A 135 2.33 10.27 1.09
N GLN A 136 2.79 10.53 -0.14
CA GLN A 136 4.16 10.97 -0.39
C GLN A 136 4.37 12.43 0.01
N GLN A 137 3.36 13.29 -0.15
CA GLN A 137 3.39 14.67 0.33
C GLN A 137 3.61 14.70 1.85
N GLU A 138 2.82 13.95 2.61
CA GLU A 138 3.01 13.85 4.06
C GLU A 138 4.30 13.13 4.48
N ALA A 139 4.84 12.25 3.63
CA ALA A 139 6.14 11.66 3.89
C ALA A 139 7.30 12.65 3.67
N ARG A 140 7.16 13.58 2.72
CA ARG A 140 8.12 14.67 2.48
C ARG A 140 8.14 15.68 3.62
N THR A 141 6.99 15.94 4.25
CA THR A 141 6.92 16.77 5.48
C THR A 141 7.55 16.08 6.69
N GLY A 142 7.93 14.81 6.59
CA GLY A 142 8.53 14.02 7.67
C GLY A 142 7.51 13.33 8.60
N SER A 143 6.21 13.49 8.31
CA SER A 143 5.10 12.93 9.10
C SER A 143 4.67 11.54 8.64
N TYR A 144 5.55 10.54 8.78
CA TYR A 144 5.29 9.17 8.31
C TYR A 144 4.09 8.47 8.98
N LYS A 145 3.73 8.85 10.21
CA LYS A 145 2.53 8.34 10.89
C LYS A 145 1.25 8.82 10.19
N GLN A 146 1.23 10.07 9.75
CA GLN A 146 0.10 10.65 9.02
C GLN A 146 0.03 10.06 7.62
N ALA A 147 1.17 9.98 6.92
CA ALA A 147 1.29 9.33 5.61
C ALA A 147 0.73 7.89 5.62
N HIS A 148 1.08 7.09 6.64
CA HIS A 148 0.51 5.75 6.82
C HIS A 148 -1.00 5.78 7.01
N ARG A 149 -1.52 6.66 7.88
CA ARG A 149 -2.95 6.73 8.19
C ARG A 149 -3.77 7.10 6.95
N ILE A 150 -3.35 8.13 6.21
CA ILE A 150 -4.00 8.56 4.97
C ILE A 150 -3.99 7.42 3.95
N LEU A 151 -2.83 6.79 3.73
CA LEU A 151 -2.71 5.70 2.76
C LEU A 151 -3.56 4.48 3.14
N PHE A 152 -3.62 4.15 4.43
CA PHE A 152 -4.47 3.07 4.94
C PHE A 152 -5.96 3.38 4.75
N MET A 153 -6.39 4.60 5.07
CA MET A 153 -7.78 5.04 4.87
C MET A 153 -8.18 4.95 3.40
N TYR A 154 -7.35 5.46 2.48
CA TYR A 154 -7.64 5.37 1.05
C TYR A 154 -7.61 3.94 0.52
N HIS A 155 -6.67 3.10 0.99
CA HIS A 155 -6.66 1.67 0.64
C HIS A 155 -7.99 1.01 1.04
N GLN A 156 -8.49 1.28 2.24
CA GLN A 156 -9.76 0.74 2.71
C GLN A 156 -10.94 1.23 1.86
N SER A 157 -11.01 2.52 1.57
CA SER A 157 -12.07 3.07 0.70
C SER A 157 -12.06 2.48 -0.71
N LEU A 158 -10.87 2.28 -1.30
CA LEU A 158 -10.72 1.61 -2.60
C LEU A 158 -11.19 0.15 -2.53
N GLN A 159 -10.86 -0.56 -1.46
CA GLN A 159 -11.28 -1.95 -1.25
C GLN A 159 -12.81 -2.06 -1.08
N ASP A 160 -13.43 -1.12 -0.36
CA ASP A 160 -14.88 -1.05 -0.18
C ASP A 160 -15.59 -0.76 -1.52
N TYR A 161 -15.02 0.14 -2.34
CA TYR A 161 -15.53 0.44 -3.67
C TYR A 161 -15.51 -0.79 -4.59
N ILE A 162 -14.40 -1.53 -4.60
CA ILE A 162 -14.27 -2.78 -5.38
C ILE A 162 -15.34 -3.78 -4.92
N SER A 163 -15.47 -3.97 -3.60
CA SER A 163 -16.45 -4.90 -3.02
C SER A 163 -17.89 -4.56 -3.44
N GLN A 164 -18.27 -3.28 -3.40
CA GLN A 164 -19.59 -2.81 -3.85
C GLN A 164 -19.82 -3.05 -5.35
N LYS A 165 -18.80 -2.83 -6.18
CA LYS A 165 -18.90 -3.02 -7.64
C LYS A 165 -19.01 -4.50 -8.03
N THR A 166 -18.30 -5.38 -7.33
CA THR A 166 -18.40 -6.82 -7.50
C THR A 166 -19.81 -7.31 -7.17
N GLN A 167 -20.40 -6.89 -6.05
CA GLN A 167 -21.78 -7.23 -5.68
C GLN A 167 -22.82 -6.77 -6.72
N ARG A 168 -22.66 -5.55 -7.28
CA ARG A 168 -23.54 -5.05 -8.35
C ARG A 168 -23.43 -5.83 -9.64
N SER A 169 -22.24 -6.36 -9.96
CA SER A 169 -22.02 -7.15 -11.18
C SER A 169 -22.69 -8.53 -11.04
N ASN A 170 -22.48 -9.21 -9.92
CA ASN A 170 -23.12 -10.50 -9.63
C ASN A 170 -24.66 -10.39 -9.61
N ASN A 171 -25.22 -9.33 -9.00
CA ASN A 171 -26.68 -9.15 -8.97
C ASN A 171 -27.28 -8.86 -10.35
N LYS A 172 -26.54 -8.21 -11.26
CA LYS A 172 -26.96 -8.01 -12.65
C LYS A 172 -26.88 -9.30 -13.47
N GLU A 173 -25.91 -10.16 -13.18
CA GLU A 173 -25.81 -11.49 -13.79
C GLU A 173 -26.99 -12.38 -13.38
N PHE A 174 -27.39 -12.39 -12.11
CA PHE A 174 -28.61 -13.09 -11.65
C PHE A 174 -29.90 -12.57 -12.32
N GLN A 175 -30.02 -11.26 -12.58
CA GLN A 175 -31.18 -10.69 -13.30
C GLN A 175 -31.16 -10.94 -14.82
N ASN A 176 -29.98 -11.21 -15.39
CA ASN A 176 -29.82 -11.49 -16.81
C ASN A 176 -29.93 -12.98 -17.13
N GLU A 177 -29.61 -13.88 -16.19
CA GLU A 177 -29.87 -15.32 -16.33
C GLU A 177 -31.36 -15.64 -16.43
N GLU A 178 -32.24 -14.83 -15.80
CA GLU A 178 -33.70 -14.94 -16.00
C GLU A 178 -34.19 -14.38 -17.35
N LYS A 179 -33.38 -13.56 -18.03
CA LYS A 179 -33.74 -12.94 -19.33
C LYS A 179 -33.07 -13.58 -20.55
N SER A 180 -32.17 -14.54 -20.34
CA SER A 180 -31.30 -15.07 -21.40
C SER A 180 -31.44 -16.59 -21.58
N ILE A 181 -32.66 -17.08 -21.80
CA ILE A 181 -32.82 -18.22 -22.73
C ILE A 181 -33.04 -17.62 -24.12
N SER A 182 -31.94 -17.13 -24.70
CA SER A 182 -31.64 -17.21 -26.14
C SER A 182 -30.49 -16.26 -26.47
N VAL A 183 -29.61 -16.78 -27.33
CA VAL A 183 -28.53 -16.08 -28.04
C VAL A 183 -27.20 -16.00 -27.28
N LEU A 184 -26.46 -17.11 -27.39
CA LEU A 184 -25.01 -17.07 -27.56
C LEU A 184 -24.69 -16.28 -28.83
N SER A 185 -23.78 -15.31 -28.71
CA SER A 185 -22.52 -15.26 -29.47
C SER A 185 -22.01 -13.82 -29.60
N LYS A 186 -20.75 -13.66 -29.16
CA LYS A 186 -19.72 -12.71 -29.61
C LYS A 186 -20.05 -11.22 -29.50
N ASN A 187 -19.26 -10.52 -28.68
CA ASN A 187 -18.52 -9.35 -29.13
C ASN A 187 -17.28 -9.15 -28.24
N ASP A 188 -16.13 -9.17 -28.90
CA ASP A 188 -14.86 -8.68 -28.40
C ASP A 188 -14.99 -7.16 -28.15
N GLU A 189 -15.17 -6.75 -26.90
CA GLU A 189 -14.98 -5.36 -26.48
C GLU A 189 -13.78 -5.24 -25.54
N LYS A 190 -12.80 -4.51 -26.04
CA LYS A 190 -11.55 -4.08 -25.39
C LYS A 190 -11.75 -3.69 -23.92
N GLY A 191 -11.02 -4.39 -23.05
CA GLY A 191 -10.30 -3.77 -21.93
C GLY A 191 -11.11 -3.36 -20.69
N LYS A 192 -11.92 -4.25 -20.10
CA LYS A 192 -12.31 -4.08 -18.69
C LYS A 192 -11.10 -4.41 -17.82
N THR A 193 -10.34 -3.38 -17.42
CA THR A 193 -9.41 -3.48 -16.31
C THR A 193 -10.18 -3.97 -15.09
N GLU A 194 -9.93 -5.20 -14.67
CA GLU A 194 -10.35 -5.66 -13.34
C GLU A 194 -9.82 -4.63 -12.34
N HIS A 195 -10.72 -4.08 -11.51
CA HIS A 195 -10.40 -3.06 -10.52
C HIS A 195 -9.52 -3.68 -9.42
N LYS A 196 -8.23 -3.87 -9.71
CA LYS A 196 -7.24 -4.42 -8.79
C LYS A 196 -6.41 -3.27 -8.22
N ILE A 197 -6.34 -3.20 -6.89
CA ILE A 197 -5.54 -2.20 -6.19
C ILE A 197 -4.08 -2.32 -6.65
N PRO A 198 -3.44 -1.23 -7.12
CA PRO A 198 -2.05 -1.25 -7.57
C PRO A 198 -1.10 -1.81 -6.53
N ALA A 199 -0.16 -2.66 -6.97
CA ALA A 199 0.84 -3.26 -6.10
C ALA A 199 1.74 -2.22 -5.41
N GLU A 200 1.98 -1.09 -6.09
CA GLU A 200 2.77 0.02 -5.54
C GLU A 200 2.15 0.58 -4.25
N LEU A 201 0.82 0.76 -4.22
CA LEU A 201 0.10 1.28 -3.06
C LEU A 201 0.29 0.35 -1.85
N LYS A 202 0.19 -0.97 -2.07
CA LYS A 202 0.44 -1.99 -1.04
C LYS A 202 1.90 -1.97 -0.56
N LYS A 203 2.85 -1.82 -1.47
CA LYS A 203 4.28 -1.73 -1.14
C LYS A 203 4.58 -0.51 -0.27
N LEU A 204 4.04 0.66 -0.60
CA LEU A 204 4.20 1.88 0.19
C LEU A 204 3.57 1.75 1.58
N LEU A 205 2.37 1.19 1.66
CA LEU A 205 1.71 0.92 2.94
C LEU A 205 2.55 -0.01 3.82
N LEU A 206 3.08 -1.09 3.25
CA LEU A 206 3.98 -2.01 3.95
C LEU A 206 5.25 -1.32 4.45
N LEU A 207 5.84 -0.41 3.66
CA LEU A 207 7.04 0.34 4.07
C LEU A 207 6.75 1.27 5.25
N TYR A 208 5.69 2.08 5.17
CA TYR A 208 5.31 2.95 6.29
C TYR A 208 4.91 2.15 7.52
N HIS A 209 4.22 1.02 7.33
CA HIS A 209 3.84 0.14 8.42
C HIS A 209 5.08 -0.45 9.11
N SER A 210 6.04 -0.95 8.32
CA SER A 210 7.30 -1.50 8.82
C SER A 210 8.04 -0.46 9.67
N TYR A 211 8.11 0.80 9.22
CA TYR A 211 8.74 1.89 9.98
C TYR A 211 8.06 2.17 11.34
N LEU A 212 6.73 2.21 11.39
CA LEU A 212 5.99 2.46 12.63
C LEU A 212 6.09 1.29 13.62
N LEU A 213 6.14 0.07 13.11
CA LEU A 213 6.27 -1.14 13.93
C LEU A 213 7.62 -1.22 14.65
N VAL A 214 8.70 -0.71 14.07
CA VAL A 214 10.05 -0.77 14.67
C VAL A 214 10.05 -0.22 16.09
N LYS A 215 9.46 0.97 16.32
CA LYS A 215 9.39 1.56 17.65
C LYS A 215 8.62 0.68 18.64
N LYS A 216 7.54 0.03 18.19
CA LYS A 216 6.77 -0.91 19.01
C LYS A 216 7.55 -2.19 19.33
N PHE A 217 8.26 -2.76 18.35
CA PHE A 217 9.06 -3.97 18.57
C PHE A 217 10.25 -3.77 19.49
N ILE A 218 10.88 -2.59 19.45
CA ILE A 218 11.96 -2.23 20.35
C ILE A 218 11.43 -1.99 21.77
N SER A 219 10.33 -1.24 21.92
CA SER A 219 9.85 -0.81 23.24
C SER A 219 9.03 -1.86 23.99
N VAL A 220 8.21 -2.66 23.29
CA VAL A 220 7.20 -3.54 23.91
C VAL A 220 7.63 -5.00 23.85
N HIS A 221 8.23 -5.42 22.73
CA HIS A 221 8.52 -6.83 22.49
C HIS A 221 9.99 -7.21 22.73
N ASN A 222 10.90 -6.24 22.93
CA ASN A 222 12.35 -6.43 23.02
C ASN A 222 12.91 -7.36 21.92
N ASN A 223 12.24 -7.44 20.77
CA ASN A 223 12.59 -8.37 19.70
C ASN A 223 13.46 -7.65 18.67
N HIS A 224 14.75 -7.57 19.01
CA HIS A 224 15.76 -6.90 18.19
C HIS A 224 15.91 -7.54 16.80
N LYS A 225 15.69 -8.86 16.67
CA LYS A 225 15.79 -9.56 15.38
C LYS A 225 14.69 -9.13 14.40
N LYS A 226 13.43 -9.09 14.84
CA LYS A 226 12.32 -8.62 13.99
C LYS A 226 12.44 -7.13 13.68
N ALA A 227 12.83 -6.31 14.68
CA ALA A 227 13.06 -4.89 14.48
C ALA A 227 14.17 -4.64 13.43
N ALA A 228 15.29 -5.37 13.50
CA ALA A 228 16.37 -5.30 12.52
C ALA A 228 15.89 -5.67 11.11
N CYS A 229 15.13 -6.75 10.93
CA CYS A 229 14.58 -7.12 9.62
C CYS A 229 13.65 -6.05 9.03
N LEU A 230 12.77 -5.45 9.85
CA LEU A 230 11.89 -4.36 9.41
C LEU A 230 12.72 -3.12 9.01
N LEU A 231 13.74 -2.79 9.79
CA LEU A 231 14.66 -1.69 9.50
C LEU A 231 15.44 -1.91 8.22
N LEU A 232 15.90 -3.13 7.93
CA LEU A 232 16.58 -3.46 6.67
C LEU A 232 15.67 -3.24 5.46
N ARG A 233 14.39 -3.60 5.55
CA ARG A 233 13.40 -3.34 4.49
C ARG A 233 13.24 -1.84 4.23
N VAL A 234 13.18 -1.03 5.29
CA VAL A 234 13.09 0.44 5.18
C VAL A 234 14.40 1.01 4.60
N ALA A 235 15.56 0.50 5.04
CA ALA A 235 16.88 0.92 4.61
C ALA A 235 17.16 0.60 3.12
N GLN A 236 16.53 -0.42 2.55
CA GLN A 236 16.59 -0.66 1.10
C GLN A 236 15.81 0.39 0.29
N ASN A 237 14.87 1.11 0.92
CA ASN A 237 13.98 2.08 0.27
C ASN A 237 14.16 3.50 0.86
N ILE A 238 15.40 3.87 1.22
CA ILE A 238 15.72 5.15 1.88
C ILE A 238 15.28 6.38 1.09
N SER A 239 15.26 6.29 -0.24
CA SER A 239 14.82 7.39 -1.11
C SER A 239 13.39 7.86 -0.83
N LYS A 240 12.55 7.03 -0.19
CA LYS A 240 11.19 7.38 0.23
C LYS A 240 11.12 8.08 1.60
N PHE A 241 12.23 8.15 2.34
CA PHE A 241 12.32 8.70 3.68
C PHE A 241 13.39 9.81 3.81
N PRO A 242 13.26 10.94 3.08
CA PRO A 242 14.32 11.97 3.03
C PRO A 242 14.58 12.66 4.38
N ALA A 243 13.56 12.81 5.24
CA ALA A 243 13.72 13.50 6.52
C ALA A 243 14.44 12.66 7.59
N HIS A 244 14.31 11.33 7.55
CA HIS A 244 14.85 10.42 8.60
C HIS A 244 15.97 9.51 8.10
N VAL A 245 16.73 9.90 7.07
CA VAL A 245 17.81 9.05 6.50
C VAL A 245 18.83 8.65 7.57
N VAL A 246 19.42 9.63 8.26
CA VAL A 246 20.48 9.40 9.26
C VAL A 246 19.95 8.66 10.50
N PRO A 247 18.79 9.03 11.09
CA PRO A 247 18.18 8.26 12.17
C PRO A 247 17.87 6.80 11.79
N ILE A 248 17.29 6.56 10.61
CA ILE A 248 16.95 5.21 10.15
C ILE A 248 18.24 4.38 10.02
N LEU A 249 19.24 4.87 9.29
CA LEU A 249 20.50 4.16 9.10
C LEU A 249 21.23 3.89 10.43
N THR A 250 21.26 4.86 11.33
CA THR A 250 21.87 4.69 12.66
C THR A 250 21.16 3.60 13.45
N SER A 251 19.82 3.61 13.45
CA SER A 251 19.01 2.57 14.11
C SER A 251 19.22 1.19 13.50
N VAL A 252 19.40 1.10 12.17
CA VAL A 252 19.72 -0.16 11.47
C VAL A 252 21.03 -0.74 12.01
N VAL A 253 22.10 0.05 12.10
CA VAL A 253 23.41 -0.45 12.56
C VAL A 253 23.35 -0.90 14.02
N VAL A 254 22.73 -0.12 14.89
CA VAL A 254 22.60 -0.45 16.33
C VAL A 254 21.78 -1.71 16.54
N GLU A 255 20.62 -1.83 15.88
CA GLU A 255 19.75 -2.99 16.03
C GLU A 255 20.34 -4.23 15.35
N CYS A 256 21.03 -4.09 14.21
CA CYS A 256 21.74 -5.21 13.58
C CYS A 256 22.90 -5.71 14.46
N GLN A 257 23.61 -4.82 15.18
CA GLN A 257 24.62 -5.22 16.15
C GLN A 257 24.00 -6.02 17.30
N ARG A 258 22.87 -5.55 17.85
CA ARG A 258 22.12 -6.26 18.91
C ARG A 258 21.58 -7.62 18.45
N ALA A 259 21.11 -7.69 17.20
CA ALA A 259 20.60 -8.91 16.58
C ALA A 259 21.68 -9.84 15.99
N GLN A 260 22.97 -9.53 16.17
CA GLN A 260 24.12 -10.29 15.65
C GLN A 260 24.17 -10.41 14.12
N MET A 261 23.57 -9.47 13.38
CA MET A 261 23.60 -9.40 11.92
C MET A 261 24.82 -8.62 11.43
N VAL A 262 26.01 -9.24 11.53
CA VAL A 262 27.31 -8.58 11.29
C VAL A 262 27.46 -8.06 9.85
N HIS A 263 26.96 -8.81 8.85
CA HIS A 263 27.13 -8.45 7.45
C HIS A 263 26.37 -7.17 7.10
N SER A 264 25.08 -7.13 7.41
CA SER A 264 24.22 -5.98 7.15
C SER A 264 24.61 -4.77 7.99
N ALA A 265 24.99 -4.99 9.26
CA ALA A 265 25.52 -3.90 10.11
C ALA A 265 26.73 -3.22 9.46
N TYR A 266 27.65 -3.98 8.88
CA TYR A 266 28.83 -3.43 8.21
C TYR A 266 28.48 -2.64 6.95
N GLU A 267 27.57 -3.15 6.10
CA GLU A 267 27.18 -2.48 4.86
C GLU A 267 26.58 -1.09 5.13
N TYR A 268 25.61 -0.99 6.03
CA TYR A 268 25.00 0.29 6.37
C TYR A 268 25.93 1.20 7.20
N ALA A 269 26.86 0.62 7.98
CA ALA A 269 27.91 1.39 8.65
C ALA A 269 28.87 2.05 7.65
N GLN A 270 29.19 1.38 6.53
CA GLN A 270 29.99 1.98 5.45
C GLN A 270 29.24 3.16 4.81
N VAL A 271 27.94 3.00 4.53
CA VAL A 271 27.10 4.08 3.97
C VAL A 271 27.07 5.29 4.91
N LEU A 272 26.90 5.09 6.21
CA LEU A 272 26.92 6.18 7.21
C LEU A 272 28.26 6.92 7.31
N MET A 273 29.39 6.26 7.06
CA MET A 273 30.73 6.85 7.14
C MET A 273 31.16 7.60 5.88
N THR A 274 30.29 7.69 4.87
CA THR A 274 30.49 8.61 3.75
C THR A 274 30.48 10.06 4.24
N LYS A 275 31.20 10.95 3.53
CA LYS A 275 31.38 12.35 3.95
C LYS A 275 30.06 13.09 4.14
N GLU A 276 29.02 12.72 3.40
CA GLU A 276 27.70 13.35 3.41
C GLU A 276 26.95 13.13 4.73
N TYR A 277 26.96 11.93 5.29
CA TYR A 277 26.18 11.61 6.49
C TYR A 277 26.94 11.75 7.80
N ARG A 278 28.27 11.76 7.76
CA ARG A 278 29.12 11.72 8.96
C ARG A 278 28.88 12.89 9.91
N GLU A 279 28.67 14.09 9.38
CA GLU A 279 28.48 15.33 10.17
C GLU A 279 27.12 15.38 10.87
N MET A 280 26.10 14.73 10.30
CA MET A 280 24.74 14.69 10.84
C MET A 280 24.53 13.61 11.92
N ILE A 281 25.52 12.73 12.16
CA ILE A 281 25.42 11.66 13.16
C ILE A 281 25.78 12.19 14.54
N HIS A 282 24.97 11.87 15.54
CA HIS A 282 25.27 12.19 16.94
C HIS A 282 26.57 11.51 17.42
N PRO A 283 27.49 12.24 18.09
CA PRO A 283 28.83 11.75 18.44
C PRO A 283 28.88 10.48 19.29
N SER A 284 27.81 10.20 20.06
CA SER A 284 27.68 8.96 20.84
C SER A 284 27.71 7.70 19.96
N TYR A 285 27.05 7.74 18.80
CA TYR A 285 26.97 6.58 17.89
C TYR A 285 28.15 6.52 16.92
N GLN A 286 28.87 7.61 16.70
CA GLN A 286 30.02 7.60 15.78
C GLN A 286 31.12 6.63 16.24
N LYS A 287 31.48 6.67 17.53
CA LYS A 287 32.54 5.80 18.08
C LYS A 287 32.19 4.32 17.97
N THR A 288 30.95 3.95 18.23
CA THR A 288 30.49 2.56 18.13
C THR A 288 30.51 2.08 16.68
N ILE A 289 30.04 2.91 15.73
CA ILE A 289 30.05 2.58 14.30
C ILE A 289 31.48 2.45 13.75
N GLU A 290 32.40 3.37 14.12
CA GLU A 290 33.81 3.25 13.72
C GLU A 290 34.46 1.96 14.23
N THR A 291 34.13 1.59 15.47
CA THR A 291 34.62 0.37 16.09
C THR A 291 34.15 -0.87 15.32
N ILE A 292 32.87 -0.92 14.93
CA ILE A 292 32.32 -2.00 14.09
C ILE A 292 33.08 -2.12 12.77
N ILE A 293 33.33 -1.00 12.08
CA ILE A 293 34.03 -1.01 10.79
C ILE A 293 35.46 -1.50 10.94
N ARG A 294 36.19 -1.04 11.98
CA ARG A 294 37.56 -1.47 12.26
C ARG A 294 37.64 -2.97 12.55
N PHE A 295 36.74 -3.50 13.39
CA PHE A 295 36.74 -4.93 13.74
C PHE A 295 36.30 -5.84 12.58
N VAL A 296 35.28 -5.45 11.81
CA VAL A 296 34.83 -6.27 10.67
C VAL A 296 35.87 -6.32 9.54
N SER A 297 36.62 -5.24 9.35
CA SER A 297 37.76 -5.20 8.41
C SER A 297 38.81 -6.25 8.74
N ILE A 298 39.04 -6.51 10.03
CA ILE A 298 39.96 -7.54 10.52
C ILE A 298 39.38 -8.94 10.31
N CYS A 299 38.09 -9.14 10.58
CA CYS A 299 37.40 -10.42 10.35
C CYS A 299 37.33 -10.84 8.87
N LYS A 300 37.08 -9.91 7.92
CA LYS A 300 37.12 -10.22 6.48
C LYS A 300 38.53 -10.62 6.01
N LYS A 301 39.58 -9.97 6.56
CA LYS A 301 40.97 -10.38 6.34
C LYS A 301 41.22 -11.78 6.87
N GLN A 302 40.73 -12.12 8.07
CA GLN A 302 40.85 -13.45 8.66
C GLN A 302 40.09 -14.54 7.87
N GLN A 303 38.87 -14.26 7.39
CA GLN A 303 38.12 -15.21 6.54
C GLN A 303 38.80 -15.44 5.19
N LYS A 304 39.32 -14.37 4.54
CA LYS A 304 40.15 -14.51 3.34
C LYS A 304 41.44 -15.29 3.64
N PHE A 305 42.07 -15.06 4.79
CA PHE A 305 43.26 -15.80 5.22
C PHE A 305 42.96 -17.28 5.50
N GLN A 306 41.83 -17.61 6.14
CA GLN A 306 41.42 -19.00 6.38
C GLN A 306 41.04 -19.71 5.08
N GLN A 307 40.37 -19.02 4.15
CA GLN A 307 40.11 -19.53 2.81
C GLN A 307 41.43 -19.75 2.02
N TYR A 308 42.42 -18.88 2.18
CA TYR A 308 43.76 -19.04 1.61
C TYR A 308 44.56 -20.17 2.28
N LYS A 309 44.46 -20.33 3.60
CA LYS A 309 45.10 -21.41 4.37
C LYS A 309 44.50 -22.77 4.01
N SER A 310 43.19 -22.85 3.84
CA SER A 310 42.50 -24.05 3.34
C SER A 310 42.94 -24.40 1.92
N LYS A 311 43.05 -23.40 1.02
CA LYS A 311 43.60 -23.60 -0.34
C LYS A 311 45.08 -24.00 -0.34
N ARG A 312 45.92 -23.41 0.53
CA ARG A 312 47.35 -23.76 0.63
C ARG A 312 47.57 -25.13 1.27
N CYS A 313 46.82 -25.48 2.32
CA CYS A 313 46.82 -26.83 2.88
C CYS A 313 46.36 -27.86 1.85
N PHE A 314 45.34 -27.56 1.02
CA PHE A 314 44.92 -28.45 -0.06
C PHE A 314 46.01 -28.66 -1.13
N VAL A 315 46.74 -27.60 -1.49
CA VAL A 315 47.88 -27.69 -2.43
C VAL A 315 49.08 -28.43 -1.81
N VAL A 316 49.39 -28.19 -0.53
CA VAL A 316 50.47 -28.87 0.19
C VAL A 316 50.14 -30.36 0.43
N GLU A 317 48.88 -30.69 0.71
CA GLU A 317 48.42 -32.08 0.88
C GLU A 317 48.47 -32.85 -0.45
N ILE A 318 48.14 -32.21 -1.58
CA ILE A 318 48.32 -32.80 -2.92
C ILE A 318 49.81 -33.04 -3.22
N HIS A 319 50.70 -32.10 -2.87
CA HIS A 319 52.15 -32.27 -3.06
C HIS A 319 52.74 -33.38 -2.16
N ARG A 320 52.19 -33.57 -0.97
CA ARG A 320 52.58 -34.62 -0.01
C ARG A 320 52.02 -36.00 -0.41
N LEU A 321 50.87 -36.05 -1.09
CA LEU A 321 50.32 -37.27 -1.69
C LEU A 321 51.06 -37.69 -2.98
N GLY A 322 51.63 -36.72 -3.71
CA GLY A 322 52.42 -36.98 -4.92
C GLY A 322 53.79 -37.64 -4.68
N THR A 323 54.37 -37.52 -3.49
CA THR A 323 55.71 -38.05 -3.19
C THR A 323 55.72 -39.41 -2.49
N LYS A 324 54.55 -39.91 -2.04
CA LYS A 324 54.48 -41.15 -1.21
C LYS A 324 53.88 -42.40 -1.87
N LYS A 325 53.48 -42.39 -3.15
CA LYS A 325 53.10 -43.66 -3.83
C LYS A 325 53.68 -43.73 -5.24
N LYS A 326 54.77 -44.51 -5.38
CA LYS A 326 55.00 -45.34 -6.57
C LYS A 326 53.68 -46.07 -6.85
N ALA A 327 53.05 -45.70 -7.96
CA ALA A 327 51.70 -46.05 -8.30
C ALA A 327 51.57 -47.56 -8.55
N LYS A 328 50.83 -48.25 -7.67
CA LYS A 328 49.92 -49.30 -8.11
C LYS A 328 48.50 -48.76 -7.89
N ASN A 329 47.74 -48.69 -8.98
CA ASN A 329 46.30 -48.37 -9.05
C ASN A 329 45.94 -46.87 -9.06
N ILE A 330 46.16 -46.25 -10.23
CA ILE A 330 45.68 -44.92 -10.64
C ILE A 330 44.14 -44.78 -10.50
N HIS A 331 43.39 -45.89 -10.59
CA HIS A 331 41.93 -45.89 -10.43
C HIS A 331 41.45 -45.42 -9.04
N HIS A 332 42.14 -45.76 -7.96
CA HIS A 332 41.74 -45.31 -6.62
C HIS A 332 41.94 -43.80 -6.40
N VAL A 333 42.93 -43.20 -7.07
CA VAL A 333 43.20 -41.76 -6.97
C VAL A 333 42.14 -40.97 -7.75
N LEU A 334 41.74 -41.44 -8.93
CA LEU A 334 40.65 -40.85 -9.70
C LEU A 334 39.30 -40.94 -8.98
N ILE A 335 39.00 -42.08 -8.35
CA ILE A 335 37.77 -42.24 -7.55
C ILE A 335 37.78 -41.30 -6.33
N ALA A 336 38.91 -41.12 -5.65
CA ALA A 336 39.03 -40.18 -4.53
C ALA A 336 38.89 -38.71 -4.98
N ILE A 337 39.46 -38.35 -6.14
CA ILE A 337 39.31 -37.00 -6.72
C ILE A 337 37.85 -36.75 -7.13
N MET A 338 37.18 -37.72 -7.76
CA MET A 338 35.76 -37.60 -8.11
C MET A 338 34.86 -37.51 -6.88
N MET A 339 35.10 -38.32 -5.84
CA MET A 339 34.37 -38.25 -4.58
C MET A 339 34.56 -36.91 -3.87
N SER A 340 35.78 -36.33 -3.89
CA SER A 340 36.03 -35.01 -3.30
C SER A 340 35.29 -33.88 -4.02
N ARG A 341 35.11 -33.98 -5.35
CA ARG A 341 34.33 -33.03 -6.15
C ARG A 341 32.82 -33.22 -5.93
N CYS A 342 32.36 -34.44 -5.72
CA CYS A 342 30.97 -34.72 -5.34
C CYS A 342 30.64 -34.18 -3.94
N ILE A 343 31.51 -34.37 -2.95
CA ILE A 343 31.32 -33.82 -1.59
C ILE A 343 31.36 -32.29 -1.63
N GLY A 344 32.26 -31.69 -2.41
CA GLY A 344 32.29 -30.24 -2.64
C GLY A 344 31.01 -29.71 -3.30
N TRP A 345 30.46 -30.44 -4.28
CA TRP A 345 29.20 -30.07 -4.95
C TRP A 345 27.98 -30.25 -4.04
N ILE A 346 27.97 -31.27 -3.18
CA ILE A 346 26.92 -31.49 -2.17
C ILE A 346 26.96 -30.40 -1.09
N VAL A 347 28.14 -30.04 -0.58
CA VAL A 347 28.28 -28.94 0.40
C VAL A 347 27.90 -27.59 -0.22
N TYR A 348 28.24 -27.35 -1.49
CA TYR A 348 27.82 -26.15 -2.21
C TYR A 348 26.29 -26.12 -2.41
N ARG A 349 25.68 -27.25 -2.77
CA ARG A 349 24.23 -27.36 -2.98
C ARG A 349 23.42 -27.24 -1.69
N VAL A 350 23.94 -27.74 -0.56
CA VAL A 350 23.34 -27.57 0.78
C VAL A 350 23.44 -26.11 1.25
N ARG A 351 24.56 -25.41 0.96
CA ARG A 351 24.75 -24.00 1.34
C ARG A 351 24.00 -23.00 0.45
N VAL A 352 23.77 -23.34 -0.82
CA VAL A 352 22.91 -22.57 -1.73
C VAL A 352 21.43 -22.78 -1.36
N LYS A 353 21.00 -23.98 -0.98
CA LYS A 353 19.63 -24.22 -0.50
C LYS A 353 19.32 -23.47 0.81
N SER A 354 20.24 -23.37 1.76
CA SER A 354 20.01 -22.61 3.00
C SER A 354 19.96 -21.10 2.79
N HIS A 355 20.67 -20.55 1.79
CA HIS A 355 20.52 -19.15 1.37
C HIS A 355 19.20 -18.88 0.63
N ILE A 356 18.65 -19.86 -0.09
CA ILE A 356 17.35 -19.75 -0.78
C ILE A 356 16.18 -19.84 0.21
N VAL A 357 16.27 -20.69 1.25
CA VAL A 357 15.22 -20.79 2.28
C VAL A 357 15.13 -19.50 3.12
N LEU A 358 16.27 -18.85 3.42
CA LEU A 358 16.29 -17.55 4.11
C LEU A 358 15.78 -16.38 3.24
N SER A 359 15.69 -16.54 1.92
CA SER A 359 15.11 -15.54 1.01
C SER A 359 13.63 -15.80 0.67
N GLN A 360 13.10 -17.00 0.94
CA GLN A 360 11.67 -17.30 0.79
C GLN A 360 10.84 -17.05 2.07
N GLU A 361 11.44 -17.06 3.25
CA GLU A 361 10.78 -16.62 4.50
C GLU A 361 10.69 -15.08 4.65
N SER A 362 11.12 -14.34 3.64
CA SER A 362 11.13 -12.86 3.60
C SER A 362 10.32 -12.27 2.44
N ILE A 363 9.28 -12.98 1.99
CA ILE A 363 8.20 -12.43 1.14
C ILE A 363 6.95 -12.22 2.01
#